data_AF-A0AAW4KUT7-F1
#
_entry.id   AF-A0AAW4KUT7-F1
#
_cell.length_a   1.000
_cell.length_b   1.000
_cell.length_c   1.000
_cell.angle_alpha   90.00
_cell.angle_beta   90.00
_cell.angle_gamma   90.00
#
_symmetry.space_group_name_H-M   'P 1'
#
loop_
_entity.id
_entity.type
_entity.pdbx_description
1 polymer ?
#
loop_
_entity_poly.entity_id
_entity_poly.type
_entity_poly.pdbx_seq_one_letter_code
_entity_poly.pdbx_strand_id
1 'polypeptide(L)'
;FDNRFGAKVFMKAMGGVHTTLSPHSGMNWNPFKLPDTAENRAFLVDLQVQMRQCYAPTPADSDDIKRFKALVDENYSLPYEDRRLRNVV
;
A
#
# COMPACT_ATOMS: atom_id res chain seq x y z
N PHE A 1 13.41 21.54 -25.94
CA PHE A 1 13.07 21.06 -24.58
C PHE A 1 11.82 20.20 -24.68
N ASP A 2 11.81 19.01 -24.06
CA ASP A 2 10.63 18.15 -23.97
C ASP A 2 9.66 18.74 -22.94
N ASN A 3 8.49 19.19 -23.39
CA ASN A 3 7.48 19.83 -22.55
C ASN A 3 6.91 18.88 -21.48
N ARG A 4 7.00 17.56 -21.66
CA ARG A 4 6.43 16.58 -20.74
C ARG A 4 7.45 15.99 -19.77
N PHE A 5 8.73 15.94 -20.16
CA PHE A 5 9.77 15.27 -19.36
C PHE A 5 11.07 16.08 -19.19
N GLY A 6 11.03 17.40 -19.37
CA GLY A 6 12.23 18.26 -19.28
C GLY A 6 13.02 18.10 -17.97
N ALA A 7 12.34 17.88 -16.84
CA ALA A 7 12.99 17.69 -15.53
C ALA A 7 13.52 16.27 -15.28
N LYS A 8 13.15 15.28 -16.11
CA LYS A 8 13.47 13.86 -15.90
C LYS A 8 14.97 13.60 -15.87
N VAL A 9 15.73 14.28 -16.74
CA VAL A 9 17.19 14.13 -16.83
C VAL A 9 17.86 14.64 -15.56
N PHE A 10 17.43 15.79 -15.06
CA PHE A 10 17.93 16.38 -13.81
C PHE A 10 17.59 15.51 -12.59
N MET A 11 16.34 15.06 -12.48
CA MET A 11 15.90 14.18 -11.39
C MET A 11 16.71 12.89 -11.33
N LYS A 12 16.95 12.23 -12.48
CA LYS A 12 17.77 11.02 -12.54
C LYS A 12 19.23 11.27 -12.19
N ALA A 13 19.81 12.40 -12.60
CA ALA A 13 21.19 12.75 -12.28
C ALA A 13 21.41 12.96 -10.77
N MET A 14 20.39 13.42 -10.05
CA MET A 14 20.42 13.56 -8.58
C MET A 14 20.05 12.27 -7.83
N GLY A 15 19.92 11.13 -8.52
CA GLY A 15 19.50 9.86 -7.92
C GLY A 15 18.00 9.74 -7.65
N GLY A 16 17.19 10.68 -8.14
CA GLY A 16 15.74 10.63 -8.05
C GLY A 16 15.12 9.59 -8.99
N VAL A 17 14.05 8.95 -8.53
CA VAL A 17 13.28 8.00 -9.34
C VAL A 17 12.12 8.73 -9.99
N HIS A 18 12.10 8.76 -11.33
CA HIS A 18 10.98 9.29 -12.09
C HIS A 18 9.97 8.18 -12.39
N THR A 19 8.85 8.19 -11.67
CA THR A 19 7.74 7.24 -11.87
C THR A 19 6.61 7.91 -12.66
N THR A 20 6.26 7.35 -13.81
CA THR A 20 5.07 7.76 -14.55
C THR A 20 3.87 6.98 -14.00
N LEU A 21 2.93 7.69 -13.36
CA LEU A 21 1.69 7.08 -12.86
C LEU A 21 0.86 6.61 -14.06
N SER A 22 0.64 5.29 -14.15
CA SER A 22 -0.21 4.67 -15.16
C SER A 22 -1.11 3.64 -14.49
N PRO A 23 -2.42 3.59 -14.80
CA PRO A 23 -3.30 2.54 -14.32
C PRO A 23 -2.86 1.13 -14.76
N HIS A 24 -2.08 1.03 -15.83
CA HIS A 24 -1.69 -0.22 -16.48
C HIS A 24 -0.25 -0.65 -16.13
N SER A 25 0.49 0.15 -15.36
CA SER A 25 1.86 -0.18 -14.96
C SER A 25 1.89 -0.47 -13.47
N GLY A 26 2.50 -1.58 -13.09
CA GLY A 26 2.72 -1.90 -11.68
C GLY A 26 3.50 -0.78 -11.01
N MET A 27 2.88 -0.12 -10.02
CA MET A 27 3.51 0.99 -9.28
C MET A 27 4.64 0.51 -8.35
N ASN A 28 4.84 -0.81 -8.22
CA ASN A 28 5.76 -1.47 -7.28
C ASN A 28 5.64 -0.94 -5.84
N TRP A 29 4.48 -0.36 -5.51
CA TRP A 29 4.19 0.19 -4.21
C TRP A 29 3.39 -0.83 -3.40
N ASN A 30 3.87 -1.13 -2.20
CA ASN A 30 3.24 -2.08 -1.29
C ASN A 30 3.02 -1.38 0.06
N PRO A 31 1.78 -1.07 0.45
CA PRO A 31 1.46 -0.43 1.73
C PRO A 31 1.99 -1.20 2.96
N PHE A 32 2.14 -2.53 2.88
CA PHE A 32 2.64 -3.37 3.97
C PHE A 32 4.16 -3.29 4.17
N LYS A 33 4.85 -2.48 3.36
CA LYS A 33 6.27 -2.16 3.48
C LYS A 33 6.51 -0.85 4.25
N LEU A 34 5.45 -0.21 4.75
CA LEU A 34 5.60 0.94 5.65
C LEU A 34 6.29 0.53 6.95
N PRO A 35 7.04 1.46 7.61
CA PRO A 35 7.65 1.21 8.91
C PRO A 35 6.63 0.67 9.92
N ASP A 36 7.09 -0.20 10.82
CA ASP A 36 6.22 -0.80 11.83
C ASP A 36 5.93 0.20 12.96
N THR A 37 4.89 1.02 12.77
CA THR A 37 4.39 1.98 13.75
C THR A 37 2.91 1.73 14.00
N ALA A 38 2.41 2.13 15.18
CA ALA A 38 1.00 2.00 15.52
C ALA A 38 0.09 2.76 14.52
N GLU A 39 0.54 3.93 14.06
CA GLU A 39 -0.15 4.75 13.06
C GLU A 39 -0.24 4.04 11.71
N ASN A 40 0.85 3.44 11.23
CA ASN A 40 0.86 2.71 9.97
C ASN A 40 0.00 1.45 10.02
N ARG A 41 0.00 0.73 11.15
CA ARG A 41 -0.89 -0.42 11.33
C ARG A 41 -2.37 -0.01 11.34
N ALA A 42 -2.72 1.08 12.04
CA ALA A 42 -4.07 1.62 12.02
C ALA A 42 -4.52 2.00 10.60
N PHE A 43 -3.65 2.71 9.87
CA PHE A 43 -3.89 3.04 8.47
C PHE A 43 -4.17 1.81 7.59
N LEU A 44 -3.43 0.70 7.79
CA LEU A 44 -3.63 -0.52 7.01
C LEU A 44 -4.93 -1.27 7.34
N VAL A 45 -5.42 -1.15 8.57
CA VAL A 45 -6.75 -1.65 8.94
C VAL A 45 -7.83 -0.81 8.26
N ASP A 46 -7.72 0.52 8.31
CA ASP A 46 -8.66 1.43 7.64
C ASP A 46 -8.66 1.22 6.12
N LEU A 47 -7.49 0.99 5.52
CA LEU A 47 -7.36 0.65 4.10
C LEU A 47 -8.15 -0.62 3.76
N GLN A 48 -8.08 -1.67 4.58
CA GLN A 48 -8.84 -2.90 4.36
C GLN A 48 -10.34 -2.70 4.53
N VAL A 49 -10.76 -1.88 5.49
CA VAL A 49 -12.17 -1.49 5.64
C VAL A 49 -12.67 -0.78 4.38
N GLN A 50 -11.92 0.19 3.86
CA GLN A 50 -12.28 0.89 2.62
C GLN A 50 -12.32 -0.04 1.42
N MET A 51 -11.32 -0.92 1.26
CA MET A 51 -11.32 -1.92 0.18
C MET A 51 -12.56 -2.81 0.27
N ARG A 52 -12.92 -3.30 1.47
CA ARG A 52 -14.14 -4.07 1.65
C ARG A 52 -15.37 -3.27 1.25
N GLN A 53 -15.50 -2.02 1.68
CA GLN A 53 -16.65 -1.17 1.34
C GLN A 53 -16.80 -0.94 -0.17
N CYS A 54 -15.70 -0.95 -0.93
CA CYS A 54 -15.77 -0.81 -2.39
C CYS A 54 -16.29 -2.07 -3.10
N TYR A 55 -16.11 -3.27 -2.52
CA TYR A 55 -16.40 -4.54 -3.18
C TYR A 55 -17.53 -5.35 -2.53
N ALA A 56 -17.84 -5.11 -1.26
CA ALA A 56 -18.89 -5.81 -0.53
C ALA A 56 -20.20 -4.99 -0.53
N PRO A 57 -21.37 -5.65 -0.65
CA PRO A 57 -22.66 -4.98 -0.59
C PRO A 57 -23.03 -4.55 0.85
N THR A 58 -22.37 -5.12 1.85
CA THR A 58 -22.63 -4.85 3.27
C THR A 58 -21.47 -4.05 3.88
N PRO A 59 -21.78 -3.10 4.79
CA PRO A 59 -20.76 -2.40 5.55
C PRO A 59 -19.86 -3.37 6.33
N ALA A 60 -18.63 -2.95 6.60
CA ALA A 60 -17.74 -3.68 7.50
C ALA A 60 -18.32 -3.68 8.92
N ASP A 61 -18.45 -4.88 9.50
CA ASP A 61 -18.86 -5.07 10.89
C ASP A 61 -17.63 -5.14 11.82
N SER A 62 -17.88 -5.06 13.13
CA SER A 62 -16.88 -5.16 14.19
C SER A 62 -16.02 -6.43 14.10
N ASP A 63 -16.59 -7.56 13.67
CA ASP A 63 -15.84 -8.80 13.48
C ASP A 63 -14.90 -8.74 12.28
N ASP A 64 -15.24 -7.99 11.23
CA ASP A 64 -14.35 -7.76 10.10
C ASP A 64 -13.16 -6.91 10.52
N ILE A 65 -13.40 -5.86 11.31
CA ILE A 65 -12.34 -5.01 11.84
C ILE A 65 -11.37 -5.81 12.72
N LYS A 66 -11.89 -6.68 13.59
CA LYS A 66 -11.05 -7.60 14.39
C LYS A 66 -10.21 -8.51 13.51
N ARG A 67 -10.82 -9.09 12.46
CA ARG A 67 -10.12 -9.94 11.49
C ARG A 67 -9.01 -9.17 10.76
N PHE A 68 -9.30 -7.97 10.26
CA PHE A 68 -8.30 -7.14 9.58
C PHE A 68 -7.13 -6.79 10.49
N LYS A 69 -7.40 -6.46 11.76
CA LYS A 69 -6.35 -6.21 12.74
C LYS A 69 -5.44 -7.42 12.93
N ALA A 70 -6.01 -8.61 13.10
CA ALA A 70 -5.24 -9.85 13.23
C ALA A 70 -4.38 -10.13 11.98
N LEU A 71 -4.94 -9.93 10.79
CA LEU A 71 -4.22 -10.13 9.53
C LEU A 71 -3.06 -9.14 9.34
N VAL A 72 -3.24 -7.87 9.71
CA VAL A 72 -2.14 -6.89 9.71
C VAL A 72 -1.04 -7.32 10.67
N ASP A 73 -1.42 -7.72 11.88
CA ASP A 73 -0.45 -8.14 12.90
C ASP A 73 0.34 -9.39 12.45
N GLU A 74 -0.34 -10.37 11.85
CA GLU A 74 0.31 -11.55 11.25
C GLU A 74 1.23 -11.16 10.09
N ASN A 75 0.81 -10.25 9.19
CA ASN A 75 1.64 -9.85 8.07
C ASN A 75 2.92 -9.11 8.53
N TYR A 76 2.85 -8.34 9.61
CA TYR A 76 4.03 -7.67 10.18
C TYR A 76 4.95 -8.62 10.95
N SER A 77 4.46 -9.79 11.37
CA SER A 77 5.29 -10.86 11.96
C SER A 77 6.24 -11.50 10.96
N LEU A 78 5.95 -11.38 9.65
CA LEU A 78 6.80 -11.87 8.57
C LEU A 78 8.04 -10.98 8.37
N PRO A 79 9.13 -11.55 7.83
CA PRO A 79 10.28 -10.77 7.38
C PRO A 79 9.84 -9.65 6.45
N TYR A 80 10.55 -8.51 6.50
CA TYR A 80 10.20 -7.32 5.69
C TYR A 80 9.95 -7.68 4.23
N GLU A 81 10.78 -8.55 3.63
CA GLU A 81 10.68 -8.98 2.24
C GLU A 81 9.37 -9.69 1.88
N ASP A 82 8.79 -10.41 2.84
CA ASP A 82 7.62 -11.28 2.64
C ASP A 82 6.29 -10.60 3.00
N ARG A 83 6.33 -9.38 3.55
CA ARG A 83 5.12 -8.59 3.85
C ARG A 83 4.42 -8.21 2.56
N ARG A 84 3.26 -8.81 2.28
CA ARG A 84 2.52 -8.63 1.01
C ARG A 84 1.03 -8.52 1.27
N LEU A 85 0.32 -7.76 0.44
CA LEU A 85 -1.14 -7.65 0.48
C LEU A 85 -1.81 -9.02 0.36
N ARG A 86 -1.22 -9.96 -0.40
CA ARG A 86 -1.78 -11.31 -0.58
C ARG A 86 -1.88 -12.14 0.70
N ASN A 87 -1.19 -11.74 1.76
CA ASN A 87 -1.20 -12.45 3.04
C ASN A 87 -2.40 -12.06 3.91
N VAL A 88 -3.15 -11.02 3.52
CA VAL A 88 -4.25 -10.44 4.31
C VAL A 88 -5.60 -10.47 3.58
N VAL A 89 -5.77 -11.35 2.58
CA VAL A 89 -6.98 -11.46 1.75
C VAL A 89 -7.89 -12.58 2.24
#